data_AF-A0A257CF68-F1
#
_entry.id   AF-A0A257CF68-F1
#
_cell.length_a   1.000
_cell.length_b   1.000
_cell.length_c   1.000
_cell.angle_alpha   90.00
_cell.angle_beta   90.00
_cell.angle_gamma   90.00
#
_symmetry.space_group_name_H-M   'P 1'
#
loop_
_entity.id
_entity.type
_entity.pdbx_description
1 polymer ?
#
loop_
_entity_poly.entity_id
_entity_poly.type
_entity_poly.pdbx_seq_one_letter_code
_entity_poly.pdbx_strand_id
1 'polypeptide(L)'
;MSEPQKLTGSIWFATGVALLVSLGAQTLIEALLPIAALDWLYEKPPIEHVVLVAGETSFWLVDTLIRALAFALGAVVGCLLAGTHSWRLLASLMAMSVIATVFVEFPRPAASWQLGVWALAAPAGVLLVAVIFRMRRAAC
;
A
#
# COMPACT_ATOMS: atom_id res chain seq x y z
N MET A 1 -21.48 -17.47 -28.79
CA MET A 1 -20.13 -17.16 -28.28
C MET A 1 -20.23 -15.92 -27.41
N SER A 2 -20.39 -16.11 -26.09
CA SER A 2 -20.70 -15.03 -25.15
C SER A 2 -20.06 -15.34 -23.79
N GLU A 3 -18.72 -15.30 -23.73
CA GLU A 3 -17.97 -15.37 -22.45
C GLU A 3 -16.81 -14.35 -22.25
N PRO A 4 -16.84 -13.09 -22.74
CA PRO A 4 -15.90 -12.07 -22.26
C PRO A 4 -16.35 -11.35 -20.97
N GLN A 5 -17.63 -11.38 -20.62
CA GLN A 5 -18.18 -10.61 -19.50
C GLN A 5 -17.82 -11.18 -18.12
N LYS A 6 -17.84 -12.51 -17.94
CA LYS A 6 -17.51 -13.14 -16.65
C LYS A 6 -16.07 -12.86 -16.20
N LEU A 7 -15.12 -12.92 -17.15
CA LEU A 7 -13.71 -12.61 -16.91
C LEU A 7 -13.49 -11.14 -16.53
N THR A 8 -14.20 -10.22 -17.21
CA THR A 8 -14.07 -8.79 -16.95
C THR A 8 -14.65 -8.41 -15.58
N GLY A 9 -15.84 -8.95 -15.23
CA GLY A 9 -16.44 -8.75 -13.91
C GLY A 9 -15.59 -9.31 -12.77
N SER A 10 -14.98 -10.48 -12.97
CA SER A 10 -14.06 -11.08 -12.00
C SER A 10 -12.81 -10.24 -11.75
N ILE A 11 -12.28 -9.58 -12.79
CA ILE A 11 -11.11 -8.70 -12.65
C ILE A 11 -11.49 -7.48 -11.83
N TRP A 12 -12.55 -6.75 -12.19
CA TRP A 12 -12.95 -5.55 -11.45
C TRP A 12 -13.28 -5.83 -9.98
N PHE A 13 -13.94 -6.95 -9.71
CA PHE A 13 -14.19 -7.40 -8.33
C PHE A 13 -12.87 -7.65 -7.59
N ALA A 14 -11.94 -8.40 -8.19
CA ALA A 14 -10.63 -8.66 -7.59
C ALA A 14 -9.82 -7.38 -7.37
N THR A 15 -9.83 -6.44 -8.31
CA THR A 15 -9.15 -5.13 -8.17
C THR A 15 -9.79 -4.30 -7.06
N GLY A 16 -11.12 -4.30 -6.94
CA GLY A 16 -11.83 -3.63 -5.86
C GLY A 16 -11.51 -4.20 -4.48
N VAL A 17 -11.52 -5.54 -4.34
CA VAL A 17 -11.13 -6.21 -3.09
C VAL A 17 -9.66 -5.94 -2.76
N ALA A 18 -8.77 -6.01 -3.75
CA ALA A 18 -7.35 -5.69 -3.57
C ALA A 18 -7.14 -4.26 -3.08
N LEU A 19 -7.91 -3.31 -3.59
CA LEU A 19 -7.86 -1.91 -3.15
C LEU A 19 -8.33 -1.76 -1.71
N LEU A 20 -9.46 -2.38 -1.34
CA LEU A 20 -9.96 -2.37 0.05
C LEU A 20 -8.96 -2.98 1.02
N VAL A 21 -8.34 -4.09 0.64
CA VAL A 21 -7.29 -4.74 1.45
C VAL A 21 -6.05 -3.85 1.55
N SER A 22 -5.63 -3.20 0.47
CA SER A 22 -4.48 -2.29 0.49
C SER A 22 -4.72 -1.11 1.44
N LEU A 23 -5.86 -0.43 1.30
CA LEU A 23 -6.21 0.73 2.12
C LEU A 23 -6.47 0.33 3.58
N GLY A 24 -7.11 -0.82 3.81
CA GLY A 24 -7.32 -1.36 5.16
C GLY A 24 -6.01 -1.75 5.84
N ALA A 25 -5.07 -2.37 5.12
CA ALA A 25 -3.75 -2.70 5.65
C ALA A 25 -2.94 -1.44 5.96
N GLN A 26 -2.97 -0.45 5.07
CA GLN A 26 -2.28 0.82 5.29
C GLN A 26 -2.80 1.51 6.57
N THR A 27 -4.12 1.69 6.67
CA THR A 27 -4.73 2.35 7.83
C THR A 27 -4.51 1.60 9.14
N LEU A 28 -4.55 0.26 9.12
CA LEU A 28 -4.30 -0.56 10.31
C LEU A 28 -2.84 -0.46 10.77
N ILE A 29 -1.87 -0.48 9.85
CA ILE A 29 -0.45 -0.34 10.20
C ILE A 29 -0.15 1.08 10.68
N GLU A 30 -0.70 2.10 10.03
CA GLU A 30 -0.57 3.50 10.46
C GLU A 30 -1.19 3.74 11.84
N ALA A 31 -2.32 3.10 12.16
CA ALA A 31 -2.94 3.17 13.49
C ALA A 31 -2.14 2.48 14.60
N LEU A 32 -1.29 1.50 14.25
CA LEU A 32 -0.42 0.80 15.22
C LEU A 32 0.88 1.59 15.53
N LEU A 33 1.34 2.45 14.63
CA LEU A 33 2.53 3.30 14.85
C LEU A 33 2.46 4.18 16.11
N PRO A 34 1.36 4.90 16.42
CA PRO A 34 1.28 5.71 17.64
C PRO A 34 1.25 4.85 18.92
N ILE A 35 0.86 3.57 18.84
CA ILE A 35 0.85 2.65 20.00
C ILE A 35 2.29 2.27 20.38
N ALA A 36 3.14 1.97 19.39
CA ALA A 36 4.56 1.70 19.65
C ALA A 36 5.33 2.95 20.17
N ALA A 37 4.90 4.15 19.77
CA ALA A 37 5.45 5.40 20.31
C ALA A 37 5.00 5.66 21.77
N LEU A 38 3.81 5.18 22.15
CA LEU A 38 3.32 5.20 23.53
C LEU A 38 4.06 4.22 24.45
N ASP A 39 4.45 3.03 23.95
CA ASP A 39 5.29 2.10 24.69
C ASP A 39 6.68 2.70 25.01
N TRP A 40 7.23 3.49 24.08
CA TRP A 40 8.47 4.24 24.31
C TRP A 40 8.34 5.32 25.40
N LEU A 41 7.14 5.85 25.61
CA LEU A 41 6.82 6.80 26.68
C LEU A 41 6.75 6.12 28.06
N TYR A 42 6.45 4.82 28.10
CA TYR A 42 6.35 4.04 29.34
C TYR A 42 7.70 3.54 29.85
N GLU A 43 8.70 3.33 28.99
CA GLU A 43 10.01 2.79 29.37
C GLU A 43 11.05 3.85 29.78
N LYS A 44 10.81 5.14 29.55
CA LYS A 44 11.73 6.22 29.98
C LYS A 44 11.11 7.13 31.05
N PRO A 45 11.88 7.55 32.08
CA PRO A 45 11.39 8.45 33.12
C PRO A 45 10.92 9.78 32.51
N PRO A 46 9.96 10.46 33.17
CA PRO A 46 9.22 11.56 32.56
C PRO A 46 10.17 12.73 32.31
N ILE A 47 10.60 12.89 31.06
CA ILE A 47 11.15 14.16 30.60
C ILE A 47 9.93 15.09 30.56
N GLU A 48 9.90 16.06 31.48
CA GLU A 48 8.75 16.92 31.80
C GLU A 48 8.13 17.70 30.62
N HIS A 49 8.72 17.65 29.43
CA HIS A 49 8.09 18.14 28.21
C HIS A 49 8.41 17.24 27.02
N VAL A 50 7.80 16.06 26.96
CA VAL A 50 7.55 15.42 25.65
C VAL A 50 6.40 16.18 25.00
N VAL A 51 6.68 17.41 24.55
CA VAL A 51 5.96 17.91 23.38
C VAL A 51 6.38 16.94 22.29
N LEU A 52 5.54 15.94 22.01
CA LEU A 52 5.55 15.28 20.72
C LEU A 52 5.43 16.43 19.73
N VAL A 53 6.57 16.88 19.18
CA VAL A 53 6.59 17.82 18.08
C VAL A 53 6.02 17.03 16.91
N ALA A 54 4.69 16.97 16.85
CA ALA A 54 3.86 16.23 15.91
C ALA A 54 3.93 16.83 14.48
N GLY A 55 5.10 17.36 14.13
CA GLY A 55 5.40 18.08 12.90
C GLY A 55 6.88 18.15 12.50
N GLU A 56 7.85 17.82 13.37
CA GLU A 56 9.29 17.91 13.01
C GLU A 56 9.92 16.58 12.58
N THR A 57 9.55 15.46 13.19
CA THR A 57 10.05 14.16 12.74
C THR A 57 9.21 13.67 11.57
N SER A 58 9.64 14.02 10.36
CA SER A 58 9.07 13.47 9.13
C SER A 58 9.33 11.95 9.07
N PHE A 59 8.38 11.15 9.54
CA PHE A 59 8.41 9.68 9.41
C PHE A 59 8.05 9.21 7.98
N TRP A 60 8.30 10.06 6.98
CA TRP A 60 7.91 9.85 5.58
C TRP A 60 8.48 8.55 5.00
N LEU A 61 9.67 8.11 5.45
CA LEU A 61 10.26 6.83 5.06
C LEU A 61 9.42 5.64 5.53
N VAL A 62 8.94 5.70 6.77
CA VAL A 62 8.11 4.66 7.38
C VAL A 62 6.75 4.63 6.69
N ASP A 63 6.11 5.79 6.48
CA ASP A 63 4.84 5.89 5.75
C ASP A 63 4.96 5.36 4.30
N THR A 64 6.07 5.68 3.63
CA THR A 64 6.37 5.18 2.28
C THR A 64 6.49 3.65 2.27
N LEU A 65 7.18 3.09 3.27
CA LEU A 65 7.36 1.64 3.38
C LEU A 65 6.03 0.94 3.69
N ILE A 66 5.24 1.48 4.61
CA ILE A 66 3.90 0.96 4.95
C ILE A 66 3.02 0.95 3.72
N ARG A 67 3.01 2.06 2.96
CA ARG A 67 2.26 2.18 1.71
C ARG A 67 2.69 1.11 0.70
N ALA A 68 3.99 0.92 0.48
CA ALA A 68 4.48 -0.10 -0.44
C ALA A 68 4.07 -1.52 -0.02
N LEU A 69 4.18 -1.84 1.27
CA LEU A 69 3.82 -3.14 1.83
C LEU A 69 2.30 -3.40 1.76
N ALA A 70 1.49 -2.40 2.08
CA ALA A 70 0.04 -2.50 2.06
C ALA A 70 -0.49 -2.76 0.64
N PHE A 71 0.03 -2.03 -0.35
CA PHE A 71 -0.33 -2.25 -1.76
C PHE A 71 0.24 -3.55 -2.33
N ALA A 72 1.41 -4.01 -1.86
CA ALA A 72 1.88 -5.36 -2.18
C ALA A 72 0.93 -6.43 -1.61
N LEU A 73 0.51 -6.30 -0.35
CA LEU A 73 -0.42 -7.25 0.26
C LEU A 73 -1.76 -7.31 -0.49
N GLY A 74 -2.34 -6.16 -0.83
CA GLY A 74 -3.55 -6.11 -1.65
C GLY A 74 -3.37 -6.67 -3.05
N ALA A 75 -2.23 -6.41 -3.71
CA ALA A 75 -1.91 -7.01 -5.01
C ALA A 75 -1.80 -8.53 -4.94
N VAL A 76 -1.23 -9.10 -3.87
CA VAL A 76 -1.20 -10.55 -3.64
C VAL A 76 -2.62 -11.10 -3.56
N VAL A 77 -3.47 -10.50 -2.74
CA VAL A 77 -4.88 -10.92 -2.59
C VAL A 77 -5.63 -10.80 -3.91
N GLY A 78 -5.45 -9.71 -4.65
CA GLY A 78 -6.05 -9.51 -5.98
C GLY A 78 -5.63 -10.57 -6.99
N CYS A 79 -4.34 -10.90 -7.04
CA CYS A 79 -3.80 -11.95 -7.91
C CYS A 79 -4.34 -13.35 -7.54
N LEU A 80 -4.48 -13.65 -6.24
CA LEU A 80 -5.05 -14.92 -5.77
C LEU A 80 -6.54 -15.03 -6.12
N LEU A 81 -7.32 -13.96 -5.91
CA LEU A 81 -8.76 -13.93 -6.21
C LEU A 81 -9.07 -14.01 -7.69
N ALA A 82 -8.27 -13.36 -8.53
CA ALA A 82 -8.46 -13.42 -9.98
C ALA A 82 -8.10 -14.78 -10.59
N GLY A 83 -7.40 -15.65 -9.84
CA GLY A 83 -6.96 -16.98 -10.27
C GLY A 83 -6.02 -16.99 -11.49
N THR A 84 -5.70 -15.82 -12.04
CA THR A 84 -4.98 -15.65 -13.30
C THR A 84 -4.12 -14.39 -13.24
N HIS A 85 -2.85 -14.54 -13.60
CA HIS A 85 -1.96 -13.40 -13.80
C HIS A 85 -2.19 -12.83 -15.20
N SER A 86 -2.97 -11.74 -15.30
CA SER A 86 -3.30 -11.06 -16.55
C SER A 86 -2.74 -9.65 -16.58
N TRP A 87 -2.28 -9.21 -17.75
CA TRP A 87 -1.85 -7.82 -17.97
C TRP A 87 -2.96 -6.81 -17.70
N ARG A 88 -4.22 -7.20 -17.89
CA ARG A 88 -5.38 -6.36 -17.55
C ARG A 88 -5.54 -6.18 -16.04
N LEU A 89 -5.34 -7.24 -15.26
CA LEU A 89 -5.38 -7.17 -13.80
C LEU A 89 -4.26 -6.26 -13.28
N LEU A 90 -3.04 -6.44 -13.78
CA LEU A 90 -1.92 -5.59 -13.39
C LEU A 90 -2.16 -4.11 -13.74
N ALA A 91 -2.61 -3.84 -14.96
CA ALA A 91 -2.94 -2.48 -15.38
C ALA A 91 -4.03 -1.85 -14.49
N SER A 92 -5.05 -2.64 -14.11
CA SER A 92 -6.11 -2.16 -13.21
C SER A 92 -5.61 -1.88 -11.79
N LEU A 93 -4.74 -2.74 -11.24
CA LEU A 93 -4.15 -2.54 -9.91
C LEU A 93 -3.23 -1.31 -9.90
N MET A 94 -2.41 -1.14 -10.95
CA MET A 94 -1.57 0.04 -11.12
C MET A 94 -2.41 1.32 -11.22
N ALA A 95 -3.43 1.34 -12.07
CA ALA A 95 -4.32 2.49 -12.21
C ALA A 95 -4.99 2.84 -10.86
N MET A 96 -5.52 1.84 -10.16
CA MET A 96 -6.14 2.04 -8.84
C MET A 96 -5.12 2.50 -7.78
N SER A 97 -3.87 2.03 -7.83
CA SER A 97 -2.83 2.51 -6.91
C SER A 97 -2.51 3.99 -7.10
N VAL A 98 -2.47 4.46 -8.35
CA VAL A 98 -2.26 5.89 -8.66
C VAL A 98 -3.45 6.72 -8.21
N ILE A 99 -4.68 6.25 -8.49
CA ILE A 99 -5.90 6.92 -8.06
C ILE A 99 -5.95 7.01 -6.54
N ALA A 100 -5.66 5.92 -5.83
CA ALA A 100 -5.60 5.91 -4.36
C ALA A 100 -4.55 6.89 -3.81
N THR A 101 -3.43 7.11 -4.51
CA THR A 101 -2.44 8.13 -4.14
C THR A 101 -2.97 9.55 -4.21
N VAL A 102 -3.93 9.85 -5.09
CA VAL A 102 -4.55 11.18 -5.17
C VAL A 102 -5.50 11.42 -3.99
N PHE A 103 -6.12 10.38 -3.44
CA PHE A 103 -7.15 10.50 -2.40
C PHE A 103 -6.64 10.28 -0.95
N VAL A 104 -5.44 9.74 -0.77
CA VAL A 104 -4.83 9.57 0.57
C VAL A 104 -4.09 10.84 0.95
N GLU A 105 -4.24 11.28 2.20
CA GLU A 105 -3.52 12.45 2.73
C GLU A 105 -2.02 12.34 2.46
N PHE A 106 -1.43 13.44 1.97
CA PHE A 106 0.01 13.53 1.77
C PHE A 106 0.73 13.38 3.11
N PRO A 107 1.97 12.83 3.12
CA PRO A 107 2.78 12.87 4.32
C PRO A 107 2.88 14.33 4.79
N ARG A 108 2.70 14.51 6.11
CA ARG A 108 2.87 15.79 6.81
C ARG A 108 4.23 16.42 6.44
N PRO A 109 4.45 17.73 6.67
CA PRO A 109 5.28 18.59 5.83
C PRO A 109 6.53 17.89 5.26
N ALA A 110 6.47 17.56 3.97
CA ALA A 110 7.50 16.81 3.24
C ALA A 110 8.01 17.61 2.04
N ALA A 111 9.28 17.43 1.69
CA ALA A 111 9.88 18.02 0.51
C ALA A 111 9.27 17.40 -0.78
N SER A 112 9.25 18.15 -1.88
CA SER A 112 8.66 17.72 -3.15
C SER A 112 9.21 16.38 -3.67
N TRP A 113 10.50 16.11 -3.47
CA TRP A 113 11.11 14.84 -3.85
C TRP A 113 10.62 13.67 -2.97
N GLN A 114 10.34 13.91 -1.69
CA GLN A 114 9.78 12.90 -0.77
C GLN A 114 8.36 12.54 -1.17
N LEU A 115 7.58 13.53 -1.61
CA LEU A 115 6.24 13.32 -2.18
C LEU A 115 6.31 12.43 -3.43
N GLY A 116 7.31 12.62 -4.28
CA GLY A 116 7.55 11.77 -5.44
C GLY A 116 7.81 10.31 -5.07
N VAL A 117 8.70 10.08 -4.09
CA VAL A 117 9.02 8.73 -3.61
C VAL A 117 7.80 8.07 -2.94
N TRP A 118 7.07 8.80 -2.11
CA TRP A 118 5.85 8.32 -1.46
C TRP A 118 4.76 7.97 -2.47
N ALA A 119 4.56 8.80 -3.50
CA ALA A 119 3.57 8.52 -4.54
C ALA A 119 3.90 7.25 -5.34
N LEU A 120 5.19 6.96 -5.54
CA LEU A 120 5.68 5.78 -6.25
C LEU A 120 5.67 4.50 -5.40
N ALA A 121 5.56 4.59 -4.08
CA ALA A 121 5.59 3.40 -3.21
C ALA A 121 4.43 2.43 -3.49
N ALA A 122 3.20 2.93 -3.64
CA ALA A 122 2.04 2.10 -3.94
C ALA A 122 2.20 1.31 -5.26
N PRO A 123 2.50 1.95 -6.41
CA PRO A 123 2.74 1.20 -7.66
C PRO A 123 3.98 0.30 -7.60
N ALA A 124 5.04 0.71 -6.88
CA ALA A 124 6.22 -0.15 -6.68
C ALA A 124 5.86 -1.45 -5.93
N GLY A 125 5.03 -1.37 -4.89
CA GLY A 125 4.52 -2.55 -4.18
C GLY A 125 3.72 -3.49 -5.07
N VAL A 126 2.82 -2.96 -5.91
CA VAL A 126 2.04 -3.74 -6.89
C VAL A 126 2.97 -4.43 -7.90
N LEU A 127 3.96 -3.71 -8.44
CA LEU A 127 4.92 -4.26 -9.42
C LEU A 127 5.79 -5.36 -8.81
N LEU A 128 6.25 -5.19 -7.57
CA LEU A 128 7.04 -6.21 -6.87
C LEU A 128 6.32 -7.56 -6.82
N VAL A 129 5.02 -7.54 -6.52
CA VAL A 129 4.18 -8.75 -6.52
C VAL A 129 4.05 -9.34 -7.92
N ALA A 130 3.84 -8.50 -8.93
CA ALA A 130 3.75 -8.96 -10.30
C ALA A 130 5.03 -9.66 -10.77
N VAL A 131 6.20 -9.14 -10.36
CA VAL A 131 7.51 -9.75 -10.64
C VAL A 131 7.63 -11.10 -9.93
N ILE A 132 7.28 -11.18 -8.64
CA ILE A 132 7.34 -12.43 -7.85
C ILE A 132 6.46 -13.52 -8.47
N PHE A 133 5.21 -13.20 -8.83
CA PHE A 133 4.30 -14.17 -9.45
C PHE A 133 4.77 -14.59 -10.84
N ARG A 134 5.35 -13.67 -11.63
CA ARG A 134 5.93 -14.00 -12.94
C ARG A 134 7.13 -14.93 -12.80
N MET A 135 8.02 -14.68 -11.84
CA MET A 135 9.18 -15.55 -11.56
C MET A 135 8.73 -16.96 -11.13
N ARG A 136 7.72 -17.07 -10.26
CA ARG A 136 7.16 -18.38 -9.86
C ARG A 136 6.61 -19.17 -11.03
N ARG A 137 5.94 -18.51 -11.99
CA ARG A 137 5.40 -19.17 -13.18
C ARG A 137 6.46 -19.63 -14.19
N ALA A 138 7.62 -18.98 -14.21
CA ALA A 138 8.72 -19.36 -15.10
C ALA A 138 9.57 -20.51 -14.56
N ALA A 139 9.43 -20.83 -13.27
CA ALA A 139 10.16 -21.91 -12.59
C ALA A 139 9.39 -23.25 -12.54
N CYS A 140 8.13 -23.28 -12.99
CA CYS A 140 7.31 -24.48 -13.17
C CYS A 140 7.16 -24.78 -14.66
#